data_AF-A0A3N1GK31-F1
#
_entry.id   AF-A0A3N1GK31-F1
#
_cell.length_a   1.000
_cell.length_b   1.000
_cell.length_c   1.000
_cell.angle_alpha   90.00
_cell.angle_beta   90.00
_cell.angle_gamma   90.00
#
_symmetry.space_group_name_H-M   'P 1'
#
loop_
_entity.id
_entity.type
_entity.pdbx_description
1 polymer ?
#
loop_
_entity_poly.entity_id
_entity_poly.type
_entity_poly.pdbx_seq_one_letter_code
_entity_poly.pdbx_strand_id
1 'polypeptide(L)'
;MESRLRIAGQAVQPVLVMFPLGLFTMAVLFDIGNLLGGPAILGALAYWNILAGLLGGILAAVAGAIDLMLVPHGTPAKRVGVLQNLANMGVLILFAVILMLRMRSPERVAGFGLLAVELLALTGSVFGAWYGGELVNRRAATFARAQPGNRTY
;
A
#
# COMPACT_ATOMS: atom_id res chain seq x y z
N MET A 1 -18.05 20.95 5.50
CA MET A 1 -17.17 22.01 4.96
C MET A 1 -15.93 21.32 4.41
N GLU A 2 -15.72 21.48 3.10
CA GLU A 2 -14.82 20.69 2.27
C GLU A 2 -13.38 21.25 2.34
N SER A 3 -12.46 20.47 2.89
CA SER A 3 -11.03 20.66 2.65
C SER A 3 -10.61 19.61 1.63
N ARG A 4 -10.60 20.00 0.34
CA ARG A 4 -10.17 19.14 -0.76
C ARG A 4 -8.79 19.61 -1.20
N LEU A 5 -7.75 18.91 -0.79
CA LEU A 5 -6.46 18.96 -1.49
C LEU A 5 -6.66 18.21 -2.83
N ARG A 6 -7.28 18.93 -3.77
CA ARG A 6 -7.66 18.46 -5.11
C ARG A 6 -6.59 18.94 -6.08
N ILE A 7 -5.67 18.07 -6.46
CA ILE A 7 -4.85 18.29 -7.65
C ILE A 7 -5.58 17.56 -8.79
N ALA A 8 -6.00 18.31 -9.82
CA ALA A 8 -6.63 17.81 -11.05
C ALA A 8 -8.03 17.14 -10.94
N GLY A 9 -8.85 17.47 -9.95
CA GLY A 9 -10.26 17.05 -9.91
C GLY A 9 -10.51 15.57 -9.55
N GLN A 10 -9.47 14.73 -9.52
CA GLN A 10 -9.48 13.37 -9.00
C GLN A 10 -8.63 13.28 -7.71
N ALA A 11 -9.04 12.42 -6.76
CA ALA A 11 -8.24 12.18 -5.57
C ALA A 11 -6.90 11.56 -6.02
N VAL A 12 -5.77 12.24 -5.76
CA VAL A 12 -4.42 11.79 -6.16
C VAL A 12 -3.88 10.72 -5.21
N GLN A 13 -4.41 10.70 -3.98
CA GLN A 13 -4.00 9.83 -2.89
C GLN A 13 -4.21 8.32 -3.14
N PRO A 14 -5.31 7.84 -3.78
CA PRO A 14 -5.47 6.42 -4.09
C PRO A 14 -4.42 5.91 -5.08
N VAL A 15 -4.08 6.72 -6.09
CA VAL A 15 -3.08 6.35 -7.12
C VAL A 15 -1.69 6.25 -6.51
N LEU A 16 -1.32 7.20 -5.63
CA LEU A 16 -0.03 7.16 -4.93
C LEU A 16 0.12 5.94 -4.01
N VAL A 17 -0.97 5.43 -3.44
CA VAL A 17 -0.94 4.25 -2.58
C VAL A 17 -0.86 2.94 -3.37
N MET A 18 -1.48 2.88 -4.55
CA MET A 18 -1.42 1.67 -5.41
C MET A 18 -0.06 1.50 -6.09
N PHE A 19 0.66 2.60 -6.34
CA PHE A 19 1.95 2.58 -7.03
C PHE A 19 3.02 1.72 -6.31
N PRO A 20 3.30 1.91 -5.01
CA PRO A 20 4.21 1.05 -4.25
C PRO A 20 3.82 -0.43 -4.27
N LEU A 21 2.52 -0.70 -4.14
CA LEU A 21 1.99 -2.06 -4.09
C LEU A 21 2.22 -2.79 -5.42
N GLY A 22 2.06 -2.09 -6.54
CA GLY A 22 2.40 -2.60 -7.87
C GLY A 22 3.88 -2.93 -8.01
N LEU A 23 4.77 -2.04 -7.56
CA LEU A 23 6.22 -2.26 -7.60
C LEU A 23 6.66 -3.44 -6.74
N PHE A 24 6.10 -3.58 -5.52
CA PHE A 24 6.34 -4.72 -4.65
C PHE A 24 5.86 -6.03 -5.26
N THR A 25 4.67 -6.03 -5.87
CA THR A 25 4.13 -7.22 -6.57
C THR A 25 5.06 -7.63 -7.71
N MET A 26 5.54 -6.65 -8.48
CA MET A 26 6.41 -6.93 -9.62
C MET A 26 7.81 -7.37 -9.19
N ALA A 27 8.32 -6.90 -8.04
CA ALA A 27 9.54 -7.44 -7.44
C ALA A 27 9.41 -8.94 -7.11
N VAL A 28 8.30 -9.36 -6.49
CA VAL A 28 8.04 -10.77 -6.18
C VAL A 28 8.00 -11.62 -7.46
N LEU A 29 7.36 -11.12 -8.53
CA LEU A 29 7.32 -11.82 -9.81
C LEU A 29 8.72 -12.02 -10.42
N PHE A 30 9.57 -11.00 -10.34
CA PHE A 30 10.96 -11.12 -10.82
C PHE A 30 11.78 -12.08 -9.97
N ASP A 31 11.55 -12.13 -8.65
CA ASP A 31 12.24 -13.09 -7.78
C ASP A 31 11.82 -14.53 -8.02
N ILE A 32 10.53 -14.76 -8.29
CA ILE A 32 10.05 -16.07 -8.75
C ILE A 32 10.72 -16.45 -10.08
N GLY A 33 10.75 -15.52 -11.04
CA GLY A 33 11.39 -15.76 -12.34
C GLY A 33 12.88 -16.09 -12.22
N ASN A 34 13.59 -15.40 -11.32
CA ASN A 34 15.00 -15.66 -11.06
C ASN A 34 15.22 -17.04 -10.42
N LEU A 35 14.37 -17.44 -9.47
CA LEU A 35 14.45 -18.77 -8.83
C LEU A 35 14.09 -19.93 -9.76
N LEU A 36 13.25 -19.69 -10.77
CA LEU A 36 12.90 -20.68 -11.80
C LEU A 36 13.98 -20.85 -12.88
N GLY A 37 15.17 -20.26 -12.70
CA GLY A 37 16.28 -20.34 -13.66
C GLY A 37 16.26 -19.24 -14.73
N GLY A 38 15.51 -18.16 -14.49
CA GLY A 38 15.57 -16.97 -15.34
C GLY A 38 16.92 -16.25 -15.25
N PRO A 39 17.17 -15.28 -16.14
CA PRO A 39 18.43 -14.55 -16.18
C PRO A 39 18.66 -13.76 -14.88
N ALA A 40 19.91 -13.71 -14.41
CA ALA A 40 20.31 -13.05 -13.16
C ALA A 40 19.90 -11.56 -13.06
N ILE A 41 19.60 -10.92 -14.20
CA ILE A 41 19.08 -9.55 -14.25
C ILE A 41 17.73 -9.41 -13.53
N LEU A 42 16.93 -10.49 -13.43
CA LEU A 42 15.64 -10.48 -12.74
C LEU A 42 15.80 -10.18 -11.25
N GLY A 43 16.80 -10.77 -10.58
CA GLY A 43 17.09 -10.46 -9.18
C GLY A 43 17.49 -8.98 -8.98
N ALA A 44 18.23 -8.40 -9.93
CA ALA A 44 18.58 -6.98 -9.90
C ALA A 44 17.35 -6.08 -10.11
N LEU A 45 16.45 -6.43 -11.04
CA LEU A 45 15.20 -5.72 -11.26
C LEU A 45 14.28 -5.77 -10.03
N ALA A 46 14.20 -6.93 -9.36
CA ALA A 46 13.44 -7.08 -8.12
C ALA A 46 13.96 -6.14 -7.03
N TYR A 47 15.28 -6.09 -6.83
CA TYR A 47 15.92 -5.17 -5.88
C TYR A 47 15.57 -3.70 -6.16
N TRP A 48 15.69 -3.26 -7.42
CA TRP A 48 15.37 -1.89 -7.80
C TRP A 48 13.89 -1.56 -7.65
N ASN A 49 12.99 -2.52 -7.92
CA ASN A 49 11.56 -2.34 -7.69
C ASN A 49 11.22 -2.19 -6.21
N ILE A 50 11.83 -2.98 -5.32
CA ILE A 50 11.63 -2.83 -3.88
C ILE A 50 12.10 -1.45 -3.43
N LEU A 51 13.26 -1.00 -3.91
CA LEU A 51 13.79 0.32 -3.58
C LEU A 51 12.88 1.45 -4.08
N ALA A 52 12.44 1.38 -5.35
CA ALA A 52 11.51 2.34 -5.93
C ALA A 52 10.14 2.33 -5.23
N GLY A 53 9.64 1.14 -4.86
CA GLY A 53 8.40 0.95 -4.11
C GLY A 53 8.47 1.58 -2.72
N LEU A 54 9.60 1.42 -2.03
CA LEU A 54 9.84 2.07 -0.74
C LEU A 54 9.84 3.59 -0.86
N LEU A 55 10.56 4.15 -1.84
CA LEU A 55 10.58 5.60 -2.06
C LEU A 55 9.18 6.15 -2.39
N GLY A 56 8.48 5.52 -3.33
CA GLY A 56 7.11 5.89 -3.68
C GLY A 56 6.15 5.76 -2.51
N GLY A 57 6.33 4.73 -1.67
CA GLY A 57 5.45 4.48 -0.54
C GLY A 57 5.68 5.43 0.61
N ILE A 58 6.93 5.84 0.88
CA ILE A 58 7.22 6.92 1.84
C ILE A 58 6.52 8.21 1.41
N LEU A 59 6.61 8.57 0.12
CA LEU A 59 5.89 9.74 -0.41
C LEU A 59 4.38 9.60 -0.24
N ALA A 60 3.82 8.42 -0.50
CA ALA A 60 2.40 8.14 -0.29
C ALA A 60 1.98 8.24 1.18
N ALA A 61 2.79 7.74 2.11
CA ALA A 61 2.55 7.80 3.55
C ALA A 61 2.59 9.24 4.07
N VAL A 62 3.52 10.06 3.58
CA VAL A 62 3.61 11.49 3.90
C VAL A 62 2.40 12.24 3.34
N ALA A 63 2.03 12.01 2.08
CA ALA A 63 0.84 12.61 1.49
C ALA A 63 -0.43 12.22 2.26
N GLY A 64 -0.56 10.95 2.64
CA GLY A 64 -1.67 10.45 3.47
C GLY A 64 -1.70 11.06 4.86
N ALA A 65 -0.54 11.29 5.48
CA ALA A 65 -0.44 11.96 6.77
C ALA A 65 -0.87 13.43 6.70
N ILE A 66 -0.44 14.16 5.65
CA ILE A 66 -0.82 15.56 5.43
C ILE A 66 -2.34 15.68 5.22
N ASP A 67 -2.92 14.81 4.39
CA ASP A 67 -4.37 14.79 4.17
C ASP A 67 -5.13 14.52 5.48
N LEU A 68 -4.64 13.60 6.32
CA LEU A 68 -5.22 13.32 7.64
C LEU A 68 -5.16 14.50 8.62
N MET A 69 -4.14 15.34 8.52
CA MET A 69 -4.03 16.55 9.34
C MET A 69 -5.10 17.59 8.96
N LEU A 70 -5.47 17.65 7.68
CA LEU A 70 -6.49 18.57 7.16
C LEU A 70 -7.92 18.14 7.49
N VAL A 71 -8.14 16.86 7.82
CA VAL A 71 -9.46 16.35 8.20
C VAL A 71 -9.82 16.78 9.64
N PRO A 72 -11.03 17.36 9.87
CA PRO A 72 -11.50 17.72 11.20
C PRO A 72 -11.50 16.55 12.20
N HIS A 73 -11.12 16.85 13.44
CA HIS A 73 -11.11 15.87 14.54
C HIS A 73 -12.52 15.38 14.86
N GLY A 74 -12.61 14.13 15.34
CA GLY A 74 -13.89 13.51 15.73
C GLY A 74 -14.71 12.91 14.57
N THR A 75 -14.27 13.06 13.32
CA THR A 75 -14.98 12.48 12.18
C THR A 75 -14.63 10.99 11.99
N PRO A 76 -15.60 10.14 11.59
CA PRO A 76 -15.34 8.73 11.28
C PRO A 76 -14.36 8.57 10.10
N ALA A 77 -14.29 9.55 9.20
CA ALA A 77 -13.35 9.59 8.09
C ALA A 77 -11.88 9.64 8.57
N LYS A 78 -11.58 10.45 9.60
CA LYS A 78 -10.22 10.55 10.17
C LYS A 78 -9.72 9.22 10.74
N ARG A 79 -10.59 8.48 11.45
CA ARG A 79 -10.24 7.16 12.00
C ARG A 79 -9.86 6.16 10.91
N VAL A 80 -10.61 6.14 9.82
CA VAL A 80 -10.34 5.23 8.69
C VAL A 80 -9.05 5.61 7.98
N GLY A 81 -8.86 6.89 7.68
CA GLY A 81 -7.62 7.32 7.02
C GLY A 81 -6.39 7.03 7.87
N VAL A 82 -6.46 7.17 9.20
CA VAL A 82 -5.35 6.80 10.11
C VAL A 82 -5.05 5.30 10.02
N LEU A 83 -6.07 4.46 10.09
CA LEU A 83 -5.92 3.00 9.93
C LEU A 83 -5.29 2.63 8.58
N GLN A 84 -5.75 3.24 7.49
CA GLN A 84 -5.22 3.00 6.16
C GLN A 84 -3.77 3.45 6.03
N ASN A 85 -3.43 4.62 6.55
CA ASN A 85 -2.06 5.14 6.50
C ASN A 85 -1.12 4.31 7.37
N LEU A 86 -1.59 3.82 8.52
CA LEU A 86 -0.83 2.93 9.40
C LEU A 86 -0.59 1.56 8.74
N ALA A 87 -1.60 1.03 8.04
CA ALA A 87 -1.46 -0.20 7.26
C ALA A 87 -0.38 -0.03 6.18
N ASN A 88 -0.41 1.07 5.42
CA ASN A 88 0.63 1.39 4.43
C ASN A 88 2.02 1.47 5.05
N MET A 89 2.18 2.15 6.19
CA MET A 89 3.46 2.19 6.89
C MET A 89 3.92 0.79 7.30
N GLY A 90 3.01 -0.08 7.75
CA GLY A 90 3.32 -1.49 8.04
C GLY A 90 3.88 -2.23 6.84
N VAL A 91 3.27 -2.07 5.66
CA VAL A 91 3.77 -2.64 4.39
C VAL A 91 5.17 -2.14 4.07
N LEU A 92 5.42 -0.83 4.20
CA LEU A 92 6.72 -0.23 3.93
C LEU A 92 7.80 -0.74 4.89
N ILE A 93 7.49 -0.86 6.17
CA ILE A 93 8.42 -1.41 7.16
C ILE A 93 8.76 -2.86 6.82
N LEU A 94 7.78 -3.68 6.46
CA LEU A 94 8.01 -5.07 6.05
C LEU A 94 8.94 -5.16 4.84
N PHE A 95 8.67 -4.40 3.78
CA PHE A 95 9.53 -4.37 2.59
C PHE A 95 10.90 -3.76 2.85
N ALA A 96 11.02 -2.81 3.78
CA ALA A 96 12.31 -2.27 4.21
C ALA A 96 13.15 -3.32 4.95
N VAL A 97 12.53 -4.13 5.82
CA VAL A 97 13.20 -5.24 6.50
C VAL A 97 13.64 -6.29 5.48
N ILE A 98 12.80 -6.65 4.52
CA ILE A 98 13.14 -7.55 3.42
C ILE A 98 14.35 -7.02 2.64
N LEU A 99 14.35 -5.72 2.27
CA LEU A 99 15.47 -5.09 1.58
C LEU A 99 16.75 -5.14 2.42
N MET A 100 16.67 -4.88 3.73
CA MET A 100 17.81 -4.91 4.64
C MET A 100 18.37 -6.32 4.78
N LEU A 101 17.53 -7.35 4.83
CA LEU A 101 17.94 -8.76 4.82
C LEU A 101 18.59 -9.13 3.49
N ARG A 102 18.06 -8.62 2.37
CA ARG A 102 18.60 -8.80 1.02
C ARG A 102 19.98 -8.14 0.82
N MET A 103 20.23 -7.02 1.50
CA MET A 103 21.54 -6.35 1.47
C MET A 103 22.64 -7.12 2.21
N ARG A 104 22.27 -8.09 3.07
CA ARG A 104 23.22 -8.94 3.79
C ARG A 104 23.63 -10.19 3.01
N SER A 105 22.91 -10.56 1.95
CA SER A 105 23.32 -11.66 1.07
C SER A 105 24.29 -11.14 -0.02
N PRO A 106 25.45 -11.80 -0.24
CA PRO A 106 26.47 -11.33 -1.19
C PRO A 106 25.96 -11.12 -2.61
N GLU A 107 25.01 -11.95 -3.04
CA GLU A 107 24.47 -11.88 -4.39
C GLU A 107 23.30 -10.91 -4.53
N ARG A 108 22.78 -10.36 -3.41
CA ARG A 108 21.54 -9.56 -3.37
C ARG A 108 20.33 -10.26 -4.02
N VAL A 109 20.42 -11.58 -4.22
CA VAL A 109 19.37 -12.43 -4.77
C VAL A 109 18.52 -12.97 -3.61
N ALA A 110 17.20 -12.99 -3.80
CA ALA A 110 16.30 -13.69 -2.90
C ALA A 110 16.54 -15.21 -3.00
N GLY A 111 17.12 -15.81 -1.96
CA GLY A 111 17.04 -17.27 -1.79
C GLY A 111 15.61 -17.70 -1.44
N PHE A 112 15.29 -18.99 -1.57
CA PHE A 112 13.95 -19.54 -1.28
C PHE A 112 13.36 -19.09 0.08
N GLY A 113 14.20 -18.96 1.12
CA GLY A 113 13.76 -18.49 2.44
C GLY A 113 13.35 -17.00 2.46
N LEU A 114 14.03 -16.14 1.69
CA LEU A 114 13.69 -14.73 1.60
C LEU A 114 12.41 -14.51 0.77
N LEU A 115 12.25 -15.30 -0.30
CA LEU A 115 11.03 -15.29 -1.13
C LEU A 115 9.79 -15.70 -0.33
N ALA A 116 9.91 -16.67 0.58
CA ALA A 116 8.81 -17.03 1.49
C ALA A 116 8.41 -15.86 2.40
N VAL A 117 9.38 -15.09 2.93
CA VAL A 117 9.13 -13.89 3.74
C VAL A 117 8.51 -12.77 2.90
N GLU A 118 8.98 -12.58 1.66
CA GLU A 118 8.40 -11.64 0.70
C GLU A 118 6.94 -11.97 0.38
N LEU A 119 6.63 -13.23 0.10
CA LEU A 119 5.25 -13.68 -0.17
C LEU A 119 4.35 -13.50 1.05
N LEU A 120 4.84 -13.81 2.25
CA LEU A 120 4.10 -13.58 3.50
C LEU A 120 3.85 -12.08 3.74
N ALA A 121 4.85 -11.23 3.51
CA ALA A 121 4.70 -9.79 3.62
C ALA A 121 3.71 -9.24 2.58
N LEU A 122 3.80 -9.70 1.32
CA LEU A 122 2.91 -9.28 0.24
C LEU A 122 1.46 -9.71 0.50
N THR A 123 1.24 -10.97 0.88
CA THR A 123 -0.09 -11.48 1.19
C THR A 123 -0.69 -10.77 2.40
N GLY A 124 0.08 -10.53 3.46
CA GLY A 124 -0.34 -9.70 4.59
C GLY A 124 -0.69 -8.27 4.20
N SER A 125 0.07 -7.68 3.27
CA SER A 125 -0.19 -6.34 2.74
C SER A 125 -1.49 -6.26 1.95
N VAL A 126 -1.75 -7.25 1.09
CA VAL A 126 -2.99 -7.36 0.31
C VAL A 126 -4.19 -7.61 1.21
N PHE A 127 -4.06 -8.49 2.21
CA PHE A 127 -5.11 -8.73 3.20
C PHE A 127 -5.42 -7.48 4.03
N GLY A 128 -4.40 -6.73 4.45
CA GLY A 128 -4.55 -5.47 5.16
C GLY A 128 -5.26 -4.40 4.32
N ALA A 129 -4.89 -4.30 3.03
CA ALA A 129 -5.56 -3.41 2.09
C ALA A 129 -7.02 -3.81 1.85
N TRP A 130 -7.33 -5.11 1.75
CA TRP A 130 -8.69 -5.61 1.56
C TRP A 130 -9.57 -5.35 2.78
N TYR A 131 -9.08 -5.60 4.00
CA TYR A 131 -9.81 -5.29 5.24
C TYR A 131 -10.08 -3.78 5.39
N GLY A 132 -9.12 -2.94 4.99
CA GLY A 132 -9.33 -1.48 4.92
C GLY A 132 -10.48 -1.09 3.99
N GLY A 133 -10.54 -1.70 2.81
CA GLY A 133 -11.63 -1.48 1.84
C GLY A 133 -13.00 -1.99 2.31
N GLU A 134 -13.05 -3.15 2.95
CA GLU A 134 -14.28 -3.75 3.47
C GLU A 134 -14.91 -2.90 4.59
N LEU A 135 -14.07 -2.32 5.47
CA LEU A 135 -14.52 -1.40 6.52
C LEU A 135 -15.09 -0.09 5.96
N VAL A 136 -14.58 0.37 4.82
CA VAL A 136 -15.11 1.54 4.09
C VAL A 136 -16.43 1.19 3.42
N ASN A 137 -16.51 0.05 2.72
CA ASN A 137 -17.71 -0.40 2.01
C ASN A 137 -18.90 -0.62 2.96
N ARG A 138 -18.66 -1.25 4.11
CA ARG A 138 -19.72 -1.46 5.11
C ARG A 138 -20.27 -0.14 5.63
N ARG A 139 -19.43 0.89 5.82
CA ARG A 139 -19.90 2.22 6.25
C ARG A 139 -20.61 2.98 5.15
N ALA A 140 -20.12 2.92 3.90
CA ALA A 140 -20.82 3.51 2.76
C ALA A 140 -22.24 2.96 2.61
N ALA A 141 -22.40 1.63 2.74
CA ALA A 141 -23.71 0.98 2.76
C ALA A 141 -24.57 1.40 3.96
N THR A 142 -23.97 1.67 5.11
CA THR A 142 -24.69 2.12 6.32
C THR A 142 -25.17 3.57 6.17
N PHE A 143 -24.34 4.48 5.64
CA PHE A 143 -24.72 5.87 5.38
C PHE A 143 -25.80 5.99 4.28
N ALA A 144 -25.74 5.14 3.24
CA ALA A 144 -26.78 5.08 2.20
C ALA A 144 -28.14 4.64 2.77
N ARG A 145 -28.17 3.78 3.80
CA ARG A 145 -29.41 3.41 4.50
C ARG A 145 -29.88 4.46 5.51
N ALA A 146 -28.96 5.31 5.99
CA ALA A 146 -29.27 6.37 6.96
C ALA A 146 -29.75 7.68 6.31
N GLN A 147 -29.75 7.78 4.97
CA GLN A 147 -30.57 8.77 4.26
C GLN A 147 -31.98 8.17 4.08
N PRO A 148 -32.97 8.52 4.92
CA PRO A 148 -34.36 8.20 4.61
C PRO A 148 -34.69 8.85 3.26
N GLY A 149 -35.26 8.06 2.36
CA GLY A 149 -35.61 8.50 1.02
C GLY A 149 -36.37 9.82 1.08
N ASN A 150 -35.81 10.85 0.45
CA ASN A 150 -36.54 12.05 0.09
C ASN A 150 -37.57 11.67 -0.99
N ARG A 151 -38.64 10.99 -0.59
CA ARG A 151 -39.87 10.87 -1.36
C ARG A 151 -40.67 12.14 -1.08
N THR A 152 -40.37 13.18 -1.84
CA THR A 152 -41.29 14.29 -2.07
C THR A 152 -42.53 13.73 -2.77
N TYR A 153 -43.65 13.71 -2.05
CA TYR A 153 -45.00 13.75 -2.63
C TYR A 153 -45.29 15.16 -3.11
#